data_AF-X1S2B0-F1
#
_entry.id   AF-X1S2B0-F1
#
_cell.length_a   1.000
_cell.length_b   1.000
_cell.length_c   1.000
_cell.angle_alpha   90.00
_cell.angle_beta   90.00
_cell.angle_gamma   90.00
#
_symmetry.space_group_name_H-M   'P 1'
#
loop_
_entity.id
_entity.type
_entity.pdbx_description
1 polymer ?
#
loop_
_entity_poly.entity_id
_entity_poly.type
_entity_poly.pdbx_seq_one_letter_code
_entity_poly.pdbx_strand_id
1 'polypeptide(L)' 'PIICTKGTYSGELTEQEQVGLTVEYNKEALKEALCMLRDDRELREKLGRNALRAAIEKYNWRTQEEKLLHLYECIKPSLH' A
#
# COMPACT_ATOMS: atom_id res chain seq x y z
N PRO A 1 -4.99 1.06 9.30
CA PRO A 1 -4.52 2.04 8.29
C PRO A 1 -3.03 2.31 8.54
N ILE A 2 -2.27 2.59 7.48
CA ILE A 2 -0.85 2.94 7.57
C ILE A 2 -0.65 4.46 7.50
N ILE A 3 0.45 4.97 8.06
CA ILE A 3 0.90 6.34 7.83
C ILE A 3 2.26 6.25 7.15
N CYS A 4 2.42 6.94 6.03
CA CYS A 4 3.66 6.94 5.24
C CYS A 4 4.13 8.36 4.95
N THR A 5 5.42 8.52 4.66
CA THR A 5 5.97 9.79 4.21
C THR A 5 5.60 10.06 2.75
N LYS A 6 5.14 11.27 2.45
CA LYS A 6 4.87 11.75 1.09
C LYS A 6 6.13 11.69 0.21
N GLY A 7 5.93 11.48 -1.09
CA GLY A 7 7.03 11.42 -2.07
C GLY A 7 7.91 10.18 -1.97
N THR A 8 7.49 9.16 -1.21
CA THR A 8 8.14 7.85 -1.17
C THR A 8 7.29 6.84 -1.95
N TYR A 9 7.92 5.78 -2.47
CA TYR A 9 7.19 4.69 -3.13
C TYR A 9 6.06 4.12 -2.25
N SER A 10 6.33 3.91 -0.96
CA SER A 10 5.30 3.47 0.00
C SER A 10 4.19 4.49 0.16
N GLY A 11 4.50 5.79 0.10
CA GLY A 11 3.51 6.87 0.12
C GLY A 11 2.62 6.86 -1.12
N GLU A 12 3.20 6.76 -2.31
CA GLU A 12 2.46 6.64 -3.57
C GLU A 12 1.51 5.43 -3.54
N LEU A 13 2.01 4.27 -3.09
CA LEU A 13 1.19 3.07 -2.94
C LEU A 13 0.04 3.28 -1.95
N THR A 14 0.32 3.97 -0.84
CA THR A 14 -0.67 4.28 0.19
C THR A 14 -1.83 5.12 -0.36
N GLU A 15 -1.50 6.13 -1.18
CA GLU A 15 -2.46 7.01 -1.83
C GLU A 15 -3.26 6.28 -2.92
N GLN A 16 -2.56 5.58 -3.81
CA GLN A 16 -3.16 4.84 -4.93
C GLN A 16 -4.16 3.79 -4.45
N GLU A 17 -3.79 3.01 -3.44
CA GLU A 17 -4.64 1.95 -2.89
C GLU A 17 -5.65 2.47 -1.84
N GLN A 18 -5.52 3.74 -1.44
CA GLN A 18 -6.34 4.38 -0.41
C GLN A 18 -6.37 3.58 0.91
N VAL A 19 -5.20 3.14 1.38
CA VAL A 19 -5.03 2.22 2.54
C VAL A 19 -4.53 2.91 3.80
N GLY A 20 -4.22 4.20 3.70
CA GLY A 20 -3.61 4.97 4.77
C GLY A 20 -3.60 6.47 4.48
N LEU A 21 -2.76 7.18 5.23
CA LEU A 21 -2.50 8.60 5.04
C LEU A 21 -1.03 8.82 4.69
N THR A 22 -0.76 9.80 3.84
CA THR A 22 0.58 10.28 3.57
C THR A 22 0.80 11.66 4.19
N VAL A 23 1.95 11.83 4.83
CA VAL A 23 2.30 13.06 5.56
C VAL A 23 3.69 13.55 5.16
N GLU A 24 3.91 14.85 5.32
CA GLU A 24 5.26 15.41 5.26
C GLU A 24 6.14 14.83 6.38
N TYR A 25 7.45 14.77 6.16
CA TYR A 25 8.40 14.25 7.17
C TYR A 25 8.67 15.28 8.28
N ASN A 26 7.66 15.55 9.09
CA ASN A 26 7.77 16.40 10.27
C ASN A 26 6.79 15.95 11.37
N LYS A 27 7.03 16.44 12.59
CA LYS A 27 6.30 16.02 13.79
C LYS A 27 4.85 16.48 13.78
N GLU A 28 4.62 17.68 13.28
CA GLU A 28 3.33 18.35 13.23
C GLU A 28 2.36 17.57 12.33
N ALA A 29 2.79 17.25 11.10
CA ALA A 29 2.01 16.49 10.14
C ALA A 29 1.70 15.07 10.65
N LEU A 30 2.68 14.39 11.29
CA LEU A 30 2.43 13.09 11.92
C LEU A 30 1.38 13.19 13.03
N LYS A 31 1.48 14.21 13.89
CA LYS A 31 0.53 14.43 14.99
C LYS A 31 -0.89 14.68 14.45
N GLU A 32 -1.03 15.49 13.40
CA GLU A 32 -2.31 15.76 12.75
C GLU A 32 -2.93 14.48 12.17
N ALA A 33 -2.15 13.66 11.46
CA ALA A 33 -2.62 12.38 10.93
C ALA A 33 -3.04 11.40 12.04
N LEU A 34 -2.30 11.34 13.15
CA LEU A 34 -2.68 10.53 14.31
C LEU A 34 -3.99 11.01 14.93
N CYS A 35 -4.19 12.31 15.10
CA CYS A 35 -5.45 12.88 15.60
C CYS A 35 -6.61 12.57 14.63
N MET A 36 -6.42 12.78 13.33
CA MET A 36 -7.43 12.49 12.31
C MET A 36 -7.86 11.03 12.35
N LEU A 37 -6.90 10.09 12.38
CA LEU A 37 -7.23 8.68 12.51
C LEU A 37 -7.86 8.37 13.87
N ARG A 38 -7.44 8.99 14.98
CA ARG A 38 -8.04 8.76 16.30
C ARG A 38 -9.50 9.19 16.36
N ASP A 39 -9.81 10.33 15.77
CA ASP A 39 -11.10 11.01 15.94
C ASP A 39 -12.11 10.63 14.85
N ASP A 40 -11.65 10.30 13.63
CA ASP A 40 -12.51 9.86 12.52
C ASP A 40 -12.53 8.33 12.41
N ARG A 41 -13.57 7.73 13.00
CA ARG A 41 -13.79 6.28 12.94
C ARG A 41 -14.12 5.79 11.53
N GLU A 42 -14.92 6.51 10.77
CA GLU A 42 -15.38 6.08 9.45
C GLU A 42 -14.21 6.03 8.46
N LEU A 43 -13.34 7.05 8.51
CA LEU A 43 -12.11 7.08 7.74
C LEU A 43 -11.22 5.87 8.08
N ARG A 44 -10.97 5.60 9.37
CA ARG A 44 -10.16 4.44 9.78
C ARG A 44 -10.70 3.13 9.23
N GLU A 45 -12.01 2.91 9.35
CA GLU A 45 -12.64 1.69 8.90
C GLU A 45 -12.58 1.56 7.37
N LYS A 46 -12.81 2.65 6.63
CA LYS A 46 -12.68 2.69 5.18
C LYS A 46 -11.26 2.33 4.74
N LEU A 47 -10.25 2.99 5.29
CA LEU A 47 -8.84 2.73 4.98
C LEU A 47 -8.44 1.28 5.34
N GLY A 48 -8.93 0.77 6.47
CA GLY A 48 -8.70 -0.62 6.89
C GLY A 48 -9.30 -1.65 5.93
N ARG A 49 -10.55 -1.44 5.48
CA ARG A 49 -11.20 -2.32 4.49
C ARG A 49 -10.47 -2.30 3.15
N ASN A 50 -10.03 -1.12 2.70
CA ASN A 50 -9.24 -0.99 1.49
C ASN A 50 -7.91 -1.76 1.60
N ALA A 51 -7.23 -1.64 2.75
CA ALA A 51 -5.96 -2.34 2.99
C ALA A 51 -6.13 -3.86 2.94
N LEU A 52 -7.18 -4.38 3.59
CA LEU A 52 -7.50 -5.81 3.55
C LEU A 52 -7.82 -6.27 2.12
N ARG A 53 -8.64 -5.51 1.39
CA ARG A 53 -8.97 -5.81 -0.01
C ARG A 53 -7.71 -5.88 -0.88
N ALA A 54 -6.85 -4.87 -0.81
CA ALA A 54 -5.60 -4.83 -1.56
C ALA A 54 -4.68 -6.01 -1.22
N ALA A 55 -4.57 -6.37 0.06
CA ALA A 55 -3.78 -7.52 0.51
C ALA A 55 -4.32 -8.84 -0.06
N ILE A 56 -5.63 -9.05 -0.07
CA ILE A 56 -6.26 -10.27 -0.57
C ILE A 56 -6.21 -10.33 -2.10
N GLU A 57 -6.50 -9.23 -2.80
CA GLU A 57 -6.73 -9.25 -4.24
C GLU A 57 -5.46 -9.01 -5.07
N LYS A 58 -4.49 -8.24 -4.56
CA LYS A 58 -3.36 -7.75 -5.37
C LYS A 58 -2.00 -8.14 -4.81
N TYR A 59 -1.82 -8.04 -3.50
CA TYR A 59 -0.51 -8.22 -2.84
C TYR A 59 -0.35 -9.56 -2.14
N ASN A 60 -1.28 -10.51 -2.35
CA ASN A 60 -1.18 -11.85 -1.80
C ASN A 60 -0.02 -12.64 -2.46
N TRP A 61 0.52 -13.63 -1.73
CA TRP A 61 1.65 -14.43 -2.19
C TRP A 61 1.41 -15.14 -3.51
N ARG A 62 0.21 -15.69 -3.71
CA ARG A 62 -0.13 -16.43 -4.94
C ARG A 62 -0.05 -15.52 -6.18
N THR A 63 -0.66 -14.34 -6.13
CA THR A 63 -0.62 -13.37 -7.23
C THR A 63 0.79 -12.84 -7.48
N GLN A 64 1.61 -12.70 -6.44
CA GLN A 64 3.00 -12.26 -6.62
C GLN A 64 3.91 -13.37 -7.15
N GLU A 65 3.68 -14.62 -6.75
CA GLU A 65 4.34 -15.81 -7.29
C GLU A 65 4.05 -15.95 -8.79
N GLU A 66 2.78 -15.87 -9.19
CA GLU A 66 2.37 -15.96 -10.60
C GLU A 66 3.08 -14.90 -11.46
N LYS A 67 3.22 -13.66 -10.96
CA LYS A 67 3.98 -12.60 -11.65
C LYS A 67 5.46 -12.93 -11.79
N LEU A 68 6.07 -13.47 -10.74
CA LEU A 68 7.49 -13.81 -10.73
C LEU A 68 7.78 -14.98 -11.68
N LEU A 69 6.95 -16.01 -11.66
CA LEU A 69 7.07 -17.16 -12.57
C LEU A 69 6.91 -16.72 -14.03
N HIS A 70 5.91 -15.87 -14.32
CA HIS A 70 5.73 -15.31 -15.66
C HIS A 70 6.96 -14.53 -16.14
N LEU A 71 7.56 -13.70 -15.27
CA LEU A 71 8.80 -12.99 -15.58
C LEU A 71 9.94 -13.98 -15.92
N TYR A 72 10.09 -15.05 -15.14
CA TYR A 72 11.10 -16.08 -15.40
C TYR A 72 10.88 -16.82 -16.71
N GLU A 73 9.63 -17.06 -17.11
CA GLU A 73 9.32 -17.62 -18.42
C GLU A 73 9.72 -16.67 -19.57
N CYS A 74 9.45 -15.36 -19.41
CA CYS A 74 9.79 -14.37 -20.42
C CYS A 74 11.30 -14.18 -20.64
N ILE A 75 12.12 -14.39 -19.61
CA ILE A 75 13.59 -14.21 -19.71
C ILE A 75 14.35 -15.51 -20.02
N LYS A 76 13.68 -16.67 -20.04
CA LYS A 76 14.34 -17.91 -20.44
C LYS A 76 14.76 -17.80 -21.91
N PRO A 77 16.06 -17.99 -22.23
CA PRO A 77 16.49 -18.08 -23.62
C PRO A 77 15.82 -19.29 -24.27
N SER A 78 15.29 -19.13 -25.49
CA SER A 78 14.91 -20.27 -26.32
C SER A 78 16.15 -21.14 -26.51
N LEU A 79 16.13 -22.36 -25.96
CA LEU A 79 17.15 -23.37 -26.24
C LEU A 79 17.04 -23.73 -27.74
N HIS A 80 17.91 -23.15 -28.54
CA HIS A 80 18.24 -23.60 -29.90
C HIS A 80 19.64 -24.19 -29.90
#